data_AF-A0A2I8DIJ3-F1
#
_entry.id   AF-A0A2I8DIJ3-F1
#
_cell.length_a   1.000
_cell.length_b   1.000
_cell.length_c   1.000
_cell.angle_alpha   90.00
_cell.angle_beta   90.00
_cell.angle_gamma   90.00
#
_symmetry.space_group_name_H-M   'P 1'
#
loop_
_entity.id
_entity.type
_entity.pdbx_description
1 polymer ?
#
loop_
_entity_poly.entity_id
_entity_poly.type
_entity_poly.pdbx_seq_one_letter_code
_entity_poly.pdbx_strand_id
1 'polypeptide(L)'
;MQRNKGAAYERKIANLLTADTGTTWRRRVRNQAGDSDVVADDPAFARISVECKHADELRLAKWWRQTLDQAGELGIPVLIYRKTGALGESVMVDAYHVNARHWPAPGRYTVTMDWPAAMQWLREMLPATNVAPGYI
;
A
#
# COMPACT_ATOMS: atom_id res chain seq x y z
N MET A 1 4.72 8.67 -23.66
CA MET A 1 3.76 9.47 -22.85
C MET A 1 3.09 8.66 -21.72
N GLN A 2 2.66 7.40 -21.94
CA GLN A 2 2.02 6.55 -20.91
C GLN A 2 2.94 6.19 -19.72
N ARG A 3 4.23 5.91 -19.97
CA ARG A 3 5.25 5.62 -18.93
C ARG A 3 5.49 6.78 -17.97
N ASN A 4 5.39 8.03 -18.44
CA ASN A 4 5.61 9.22 -17.60
C ASN A 4 4.44 9.49 -16.66
N LYS A 5 3.21 9.11 -17.07
CA LYS A 5 2.00 9.28 -16.25
C LYS A 5 1.98 8.31 -15.06
N GLY A 6 2.37 7.05 -15.26
CA GLY A 6 2.55 6.08 -14.17
C GLY A 6 3.61 6.56 -13.17
N ALA A 7 4.80 6.89 -13.70
CA ALA A 7 5.89 7.47 -12.94
C ALA A 7 5.54 8.72 -12.11
N ALA A 8 4.63 9.57 -12.59
CA ALA A 8 4.17 10.75 -11.86
C ALA A 8 3.21 10.38 -10.73
N TYR A 9 2.30 9.44 -10.96
CA TYR A 9 1.37 8.97 -9.94
C TYR A 9 2.11 8.23 -8.81
N GLU A 10 3.05 7.35 -9.14
CA GLU A 10 3.87 6.63 -8.15
C GLU A 10 4.66 7.61 -7.26
N ARG A 11 5.24 8.67 -7.83
CA ARG A 11 5.91 9.73 -7.06
C ARG A 11 4.95 10.48 -6.14
N LYS A 12 3.74 10.79 -6.62
CA LYS A 12 2.70 11.41 -5.78
C LYS A 12 2.39 10.53 -4.58
N ILE A 13 2.18 9.22 -4.79
CA ILE A 13 1.89 8.28 -3.70
C ILE A 13 3.06 8.19 -2.73
N ALA A 14 4.30 8.08 -3.21
CA ALA A 14 5.49 8.08 -2.35
C ALA A 14 5.57 9.34 -1.46
N ASN A 15 5.27 10.52 -2.01
CA ASN A 15 5.25 11.76 -1.25
C ASN A 15 4.13 11.80 -0.21
N LEU A 16 2.91 11.33 -0.57
CA LEU A 16 1.79 11.27 0.36
C LEU A 16 2.06 10.31 1.52
N LEU A 17 2.58 9.10 1.21
CA LEU A 17 3.00 8.15 2.24
C LEU A 17 4.05 8.77 3.15
N THR A 18 5.05 9.45 2.58
CA THR A 18 6.10 10.12 3.36
C THR A 18 5.54 11.16 4.33
N ALA A 19 4.63 12.02 3.84
CA ALA A 19 4.01 13.05 4.64
C ALA A 19 3.21 12.46 5.82
N ASP A 20 2.46 11.37 5.58
CA ASP A 20 1.47 10.89 6.54
C ASP A 20 1.97 9.76 7.45
N THR A 21 3.06 9.09 7.08
CA THR A 21 3.71 8.08 7.95
C THR A 21 4.96 8.61 8.63
N GLY A 22 5.51 9.76 8.22
CA GLY A 22 6.72 10.35 8.80
C GLY A 22 8.03 9.62 8.46
N THR A 23 7.99 8.61 7.57
CA THR A 23 9.19 7.92 7.05
C THR A 23 9.33 8.16 5.56
N THR A 24 10.54 8.08 5.02
CA THR A 24 10.75 8.32 3.59
C THR A 24 10.29 7.11 2.77
N TRP A 25 9.38 7.36 1.83
CA TRP A 25 8.99 6.42 0.78
C TRP A 25 9.52 6.88 -0.57
N ARG A 26 9.94 5.92 -1.40
CA ARG A 26 10.49 6.19 -2.72
C ARG A 26 9.93 5.24 -3.75
N ARG A 27 9.76 5.77 -4.96
CA ARG A 27 9.48 4.95 -6.13
C ARG A 27 10.68 4.06 -6.45
N ARG A 28 10.45 2.79 -6.80
CA ARG A 28 11.50 1.93 -7.31
C ARG A 28 11.88 2.34 -8.75
N VAL A 29 13.17 2.48 -9.04
CA VAL A 29 13.66 3.00 -10.34
C VAL A 29 14.16 1.88 -11.28
N ARG A 30 14.39 0.68 -10.76
CA ARG A 30 14.78 -0.50 -11.54
C ARG A 30 13.69 -1.56 -11.42
N ASN A 31 12.70 -1.51 -12.30
CA ASN A 31 11.59 -2.46 -12.30
C ASN A 31 12.03 -3.70 -13.08
N GLN A 32 12.69 -4.66 -12.42
CA GLN A 32 12.58 -6.05 -12.88
C GLN A 32 11.11 -6.46 -12.76
N ALA A 33 10.65 -7.32 -13.67
CA ALA A 33 9.26 -7.79 -13.62
C ALA A 33 9.01 -8.48 -12.27
N GLY A 34 8.03 -8.00 -11.50
CA GLY A 34 7.65 -8.55 -10.19
C GLY A 34 7.91 -7.66 -8.99
N ASP A 35 8.60 -6.52 -9.15
CA ASP A 35 8.82 -5.59 -8.04
C ASP A 35 7.59 -4.70 -7.73
N SER A 36 7.48 -4.25 -6.47
CA SER A 36 6.54 -3.22 -6.03
C SER A 36 6.91 -1.82 -6.54
N ASP A 37 5.90 -0.96 -6.71
CA ASP A 37 6.07 0.39 -7.25
C ASP A 37 6.75 1.34 -6.25
N VAL A 38 6.42 1.20 -4.97
CA VAL A 38 6.89 2.09 -3.89
C VAL A 38 7.43 1.26 -2.73
N VAL A 39 8.55 1.73 -2.17
CA VAL A 39 9.20 1.14 -0.99
C VAL A 39 9.47 2.20 0.07
N ALA A 40 9.41 1.80 1.33
CA ALA A 40 9.87 2.61 2.44
C ALA A 40 11.36 2.38 2.69
N ASP A 41 12.03 3.41 3.21
CA ASP A 41 13.41 3.31 3.67
C ASP A 41 13.54 2.67 5.05
N ASP A 42 12.49 2.81 5.85
CA ASP A 42 12.43 2.26 7.20
C ASP A 42 12.15 0.74 7.15
N PRO A 43 13.04 -0.10 7.71
CA PRO A 43 12.86 -1.55 7.77
C PRO A 43 11.54 -2.00 8.39
N ALA A 44 10.91 -1.17 9.23
CA ALA A 44 9.62 -1.49 9.84
C ALA A 44 8.49 -1.65 8.80
N PHE A 45 8.65 -1.06 7.61
CA PHE A 45 7.74 -1.19 6.48
C PHE A 45 8.26 -2.12 5.38
N ALA A 46 9.36 -2.85 5.60
CA ALA A 46 10.00 -3.67 4.57
C ALA A 46 9.11 -4.77 3.99
N ARG A 47 8.08 -5.20 4.74
CA ARG A 47 7.10 -6.19 4.29
C ARG A 47 5.98 -5.59 3.44
N ILE A 48 5.82 -4.27 3.39
CA ILE A 48 4.75 -3.62 2.62
C ILE A 48 5.11 -3.62 1.14
N SER A 49 4.25 -4.21 0.33
CA SER A 49 4.36 -4.22 -1.13
C SER A 49 3.26 -3.35 -1.72
N VAL A 50 3.63 -2.15 -2.18
CA VAL A 50 2.70 -1.17 -2.74
C VAL A 50 2.63 -1.26 -4.26
N GLU A 51 1.43 -1.42 -4.80
CA GLU A 51 1.11 -1.25 -6.21
C GLU A 51 0.24 0.01 -6.41
N CYS A 52 0.57 0.85 -7.40
CA CYS A 52 -0.09 2.13 -7.64
C CYS A 52 -0.85 2.16 -8.98
N LYS A 53 -2.16 2.43 -8.96
CA LYS A 53 -2.98 2.53 -10.18
C LYS A 53 -3.78 3.84 -10.27
N HIS A 54 -3.62 4.56 -11.37
CA HIS A 54 -4.50 5.68 -11.73
C HIS A 54 -5.09 5.44 -13.12
N ALA A 55 -6.41 5.39 -13.22
CA ALA A 55 -7.09 5.08 -14.48
C ALA A 55 -8.50 5.68 -14.55
N ASP A 56 -9.02 5.82 -15.77
CA ASP A 56 -10.40 6.23 -16.02
C ASP A 56 -11.40 5.11 -15.66
N GLU A 57 -10.99 3.85 -15.84
CA GLU A 57 -11.79 2.65 -15.56
C GLU A 57 -11.07 1.77 -14.53
N LEU A 58 -11.83 1.28 -13.54
CA LEU A 58 -11.31 0.42 -12.49
C LEU A 58 -11.19 -1.03 -12.96
N ARG A 59 -10.01 -1.64 -12.76
CA ARG A 59 -9.77 -3.07 -13.03
C ARG A 59 -9.29 -3.77 -11.75
N LEU A 60 -10.03 -3.59 -10.66
CA LEU A 60 -9.62 -3.98 -9.30
C LEU A 60 -9.19 -5.44 -9.19
N ALA A 61 -9.95 -6.39 -9.74
CA ALA A 61 -9.58 -7.81 -9.67
C ALA A 61 -8.23 -8.12 -10.37
N LYS A 62 -7.98 -7.47 -11.51
CA LYS A 62 -6.72 -7.61 -12.25
C LYS A 62 -5.56 -6.98 -11.49
N TRP A 63 -5.76 -5.76 -10.99
CA TRP A 63 -4.74 -5.04 -10.24
C TRP A 63 -4.42 -5.71 -8.92
N TRP A 64 -5.42 -6.21 -8.21
CA TRP A 64 -5.24 -6.94 -6.96
C TRP A 64 -4.43 -8.22 -7.15
N ARG A 65 -4.70 -8.98 -8.22
CA ARG A 65 -3.87 -10.15 -8.55
C ARG A 65 -2.40 -9.77 -8.74
N GLN A 66 -2.14 -8.68 -9.48
CA GLN A 66 -0.78 -8.17 -9.65
C GLN A 66 -0.15 -7.78 -8.30
N THR A 67 -0.90 -7.12 -7.42
CA THR A 67 -0.44 -6.73 -6.08
C THR A 67 -0.08 -7.95 -5.21
N LEU A 68 -0.89 -9.02 -5.27
CA LEU A 68 -0.59 -10.28 -4.59
C LEU A 68 0.70 -10.92 -5.15
N ASP A 69 0.82 -10.99 -6.47
CA ASP A 69 1.98 -11.58 -7.15
C ASP A 69 3.28 -10.83 -6.78
N GLN A 70 3.24 -9.49 -6.69
CA GLN A 70 4.37 -8.64 -6.29
C GLN A 70 4.70 -8.73 -4.80
N ALA A 71 3.71 -8.93 -3.94
CA ALA A 71 3.93 -9.11 -2.50
C ALA A 71 4.58 -10.46 -2.18
N GLY A 72 4.26 -11.50 -2.95
CA GLY A 72 4.68 -12.87 -2.68
C GLY A 72 4.12 -13.39 -1.34
N GLU A 73 4.67 -14.50 -0.85
CA GLU A 73 4.12 -15.19 0.33
C GLU A 73 4.34 -14.45 1.65
N LEU A 74 5.40 -13.62 1.73
CA LEU A 74 5.80 -12.96 2.98
C LEU A 74 5.43 -11.47 3.04
N GLY A 75 5.10 -10.88 1.89
CA GLY A 75 4.75 -9.48 1.76
C GLY A 75 3.31 -9.20 2.19
N ILE A 76 3.06 -7.94 2.53
CA ILE A 76 1.74 -7.39 2.82
C ILE A 76 1.31 -6.63 1.56
N PRO A 77 0.35 -7.17 0.78
CA PRO A 77 -0.11 -6.56 -0.46
C PRO A 77 -0.96 -5.32 -0.17
N VAL A 78 -0.58 -4.19 -0.77
CA VAL A 78 -1.29 -2.91 -0.68
C VAL A 78 -1.50 -2.34 -2.07
N LEU A 79 -2.75 -2.22 -2.49
CA LEU A 79 -3.13 -1.59 -3.74
C LEU A 79 -3.63 -0.16 -3.46
N ILE A 80 -2.87 0.83 -3.92
CA ILE A 80 -3.27 2.24 -3.86
C ILE A 80 -3.77 2.67 -5.22
N TYR A 81 -5.02 3.09 -5.30
CA TYR A 81 -5.61 3.47 -6.57
C TYR A 81 -6.49 4.71 -6.52
N ARG A 82 -6.64 5.30 -7.70
CA ARG A 82 -7.57 6.41 -7.93
C ARG A 82 -8.24 6.25 -9.28
N LYS A 83 -9.57 6.43 -9.31
CA LYS A 83 -10.31 6.63 -10.55
C LYS A 83 -10.24 8.10 -10.96
N THR A 84 -10.07 8.40 -12.25
CA THR A 84 -10.15 9.77 -12.75
C THR A 84 -11.47 10.42 -12.31
N GLY A 85 -11.38 11.63 -11.74
CA GLY A 85 -12.54 12.36 -11.19
C GLY A 85 -12.95 11.98 -9.77
N ALA A 86 -12.36 10.94 -9.17
CA ALA A 86 -12.63 10.61 -7.76
C ALA A 86 -11.99 11.62 -6.79
N LEU A 87 -12.63 11.77 -5.63
CA LEU A 87 -12.09 12.51 -4.50
C LEU A 87 -11.17 11.58 -3.70
N GLY A 88 -9.88 11.93 -3.68
CA GLY A 88 -8.89 11.20 -2.90
C GLY A 88 -8.52 9.81 -3.44
N GLU A 89 -7.69 9.16 -2.64
CA GLU A 89 -7.03 7.89 -2.97
C GLU A 89 -7.67 6.77 -2.15
N SER A 90 -7.89 5.63 -2.78
CA SER A 90 -8.39 4.42 -2.13
C SER A 90 -7.24 3.45 -1.89
N VAL A 91 -7.26 2.81 -0.73
CA VAL A 91 -6.25 1.82 -0.34
C VAL A 91 -6.94 0.50 -0.06
N MET A 92 -6.57 -0.52 -0.84
CA MET A 92 -7.12 -1.87 -0.75
C MET A 92 -6.04 -2.82 -0.24
N VAL A 93 -6.41 -3.60 0.77
CA VAL A 93 -5.51 -4.50 1.50
C VAL A 93 -6.19 -5.84 1.73
N ASP A 94 -5.40 -6.87 1.99
CA ASP A 94 -5.94 -8.15 2.43
C ASP A 94 -6.56 -8.01 3.82
N ALA A 95 -7.78 -8.52 4.00
CA ALA A 95 -8.49 -8.45 5.27
C ALA A 95 -7.74 -9.18 6.39
N TYR A 96 -6.96 -10.21 6.06
CA TYR A 96 -6.06 -10.90 7.01
C TYR A 96 -5.05 -9.95 7.64
N HIS A 97 -4.49 -9.00 6.87
CA HIS A 97 -3.52 -8.03 7.39
C HIS A 97 -4.17 -6.88 8.17
N VAL A 98 -5.47 -6.67 8.01
CA VAL A 98 -6.23 -5.73 8.84
C VAL A 98 -6.54 -6.35 10.20
N ASN A 99 -7.04 -7.58 10.21
CA ASN A 99 -7.36 -8.29 11.45
C ASN A 99 -7.38 -9.81 11.24
N ALA A 100 -6.24 -10.46 11.49
CA ALA A 100 -6.10 -11.91 11.35
C ALA A 100 -6.98 -12.72 12.33
N ARG A 101 -7.44 -12.11 13.44
CA ARG A 101 -8.37 -12.78 14.37
C ARG A 101 -9.77 -12.90 13.77
N HIS A 102 -10.19 -11.91 12.98
CA HIS A 102 -11.49 -11.93 12.31
C HIS A 102 -11.42 -12.61 10.93
N TRP A 103 -10.33 -12.40 10.19
CA TRP A 103 -10.06 -13.07 8.91
C TRP A 103 -8.79 -13.92 9.03
N PRO A 104 -8.87 -15.19 9.45
CA PRO A 104 -7.70 -16.00 9.75
C PRO A 104 -6.99 -16.58 8.53
N ALA A 105 -7.51 -16.37 7.32
CA ALA A 105 -6.94 -16.89 6.08
C ALA A 105 -6.63 -15.74 5.11
N PRO A 106 -5.36 -15.59 4.67
CA PRO A 106 -4.99 -14.61 3.64
C PRO A 106 -5.60 -14.95 2.28
N GLY A 107 -5.70 -13.96 1.41
CA GLY A 107 -6.11 -14.08 0.01
C GLY A 107 -7.61 -14.25 -0.22
N ARG A 108 -8.45 -14.20 0.83
CA ARG A 108 -9.89 -14.48 0.71
C ARG A 108 -10.76 -13.24 0.55
N TYR A 109 -10.46 -12.22 1.32
CA TYR A 109 -11.26 -10.99 1.37
C TYR A 109 -10.34 -9.79 1.41
N THR A 110 -10.89 -8.67 0.96
CA THR A 110 -10.16 -7.41 0.88
C THR A 110 -10.95 -6.33 1.57
N VAL A 111 -10.24 -5.45 2.27
CA VAL A 111 -10.81 -4.25 2.87
C VAL A 111 -10.32 -3.06 2.06
N THR A 112 -11.25 -2.17 1.68
CA THR A 112 -10.91 -0.90 1.05
C THR A 112 -11.15 0.22 2.05
N MET A 113 -10.12 1.03 2.26
CA MET A 113 -10.12 2.21 3.12
C MET A 113 -9.97 3.46 2.28
N ASP A 114 -10.47 4.58 2.79
CA ASP A 114 -10.00 5.89 2.35
C ASP A 114 -8.56 6.14 2.84
N TRP A 115 -7.95 7.19 2.32
CA TRP A 115 -6.56 7.51 2.64
C TRP A 115 -6.33 7.73 4.15
N PRO A 116 -7.11 8.56 4.89
CA PRO A 116 -6.88 8.76 6.31
C PRO A 116 -6.95 7.47 7.14
N ALA A 117 -7.97 6.62 6.91
CA ALA A 117 -8.10 5.36 7.64
C ALA A 117 -6.95 4.40 7.32
N ALA A 118 -6.52 4.34 6.05
CA ALA A 118 -5.40 3.52 5.65
C ALA A 118 -4.08 3.98 6.27
N MET A 119 -3.84 5.30 6.38
CA MET A 119 -2.62 5.82 7.00
C MET A 119 -2.61 5.57 8.52
N GLN A 120 -3.77 5.68 9.18
CA GLN A 120 -3.89 5.26 10.56
C GLN A 120 -3.55 3.78 10.73
N TRP A 121 -4.18 2.89 9.94
CA TRP A 121 -3.88 1.47 9.95
C TRP A 121 -2.40 1.19 9.68
N LEU A 122 -1.79 1.86 8.70
CA LEU A 122 -0.38 1.65 8.35
C LEU A 122 0.57 2.06 9.49
N ARG A 123 0.28 3.15 10.20
CA ARG A 123 1.03 3.58 11.39
C ARG A 123 0.84 2.66 12.59
N GLU A 124 -0.35 2.07 12.76
CA GLU A 124 -0.67 1.18 13.88
C GLU A 124 -0.27 -0.28 13.63
N MET A 125 -0.21 -0.70 12.36
CA MET A 125 0.26 -2.03 11.95
C MET A 125 1.79 -2.15 12.07
N LEU A 126 2.50 -1.02 12.14
CA LEU A 126 3.88 -1.04 12.64
C LEU A 126 3.89 -1.76 13.99
N PRO A 127 4.85 -2.65 14.23
CA PRO A 127 4.87 -3.34 15.49
C PRO A 127 5.06 -2.32 16.61
N ALA A 128 4.23 -2.48 17.63
CA ALA A 128 4.62 -2.35 19.03
C ALA A 128 5.83 -3.26 19.37
N THR A 129 6.93 -3.14 18.61
CA THR A 129 8.28 -3.62 18.95
C THR A 129 9.21 -2.41 19.00
N ASN A 130 8.89 -1.45 19.86
CA ASN A 130 9.65 -1.15 21.07
C ASN A 130 9.13 0.17 21.67
N VAL A 131 8.83 0.09 22.96
CA VAL A 131 8.36 1.18 23.83
C VAL A 131 6.95 1.67 23.49
N ALA A 132 5.96 1.09 24.16
CA ALA A 132 4.88 1.91 24.65
C ALA A 132 5.47 2.85 25.72
N PRO A 133 5.45 4.18 25.57
CA PRO A 133 5.35 5.03 26.74
C PRO A 133 3.92 4.82 27.24
N GLY A 134 3.80 4.30 28.46
CA GLY A 134 2.52 4.31 29.15
C GLY A 134 1.94 5.72 29.11
N TYR A 135 0.71 5.82 28.63
CA TYR A 135 -0.12 6.96 28.99
C TYR A 135 -0.61 6.71 30.41
N ILE A 136 0.02 7.39 31.37
CA ILE A 136 -0.63 7.90 32.57
C ILE A 136 -1.36 9.18 32.22
#